data_AF-A0A822XK52-F1
#
_entry.id   AF-A0A822XK52-F1
#
_cell.length_a   1.000
_cell.length_b   1.000
_cell.length_c   1.000
_cell.angle_alpha   90.00
_cell.angle_beta   90.00
_cell.angle_gamma   90.00
#
_symmetry.space_group_name_H-M   'P 1'
#
loop_
_entity.id
_entity.type
_entity.pdbx_description
1 polymer ?
#
loop_
_entity_poly.entity_id
_entity_poly.type
_entity_poly.pdbx_seq_one_letter_code
_entity_poly.pdbx_strand_id
1 'polypeptide(L)'
;MDNEYNIMLDNFFYLQVMDIKRLNNMMSDHGIYSRERLLIPISKPDLLVDSICYIELDTCAKREVAVLYLEGIPGGKLTHLSDRSATERGKRRVVDSLRRSMHVDDSTAEYYLSISNGNPRIAFSEFAADLRWEEQARFS
;
A
#
# COMPACT_ATOMS: atom_id res chain seq x y z
N MET A 1 -0.08 -5.52 -36.36
CA MET A 1 -0.75 -4.76 -35.28
C MET A 1 -0.07 -5.19 -34.00
N ASP A 2 1.05 -4.53 -33.73
CA ASP A 2 1.91 -4.86 -32.61
C ASP A 2 1.37 -4.11 -31.40
N ASN A 3 0.67 -4.84 -30.52
CA ASN A 3 0.29 -4.30 -29.22
C ASN A 3 1.57 -4.21 -28.38
N GLU A 4 2.22 -3.05 -28.43
CA GLU A 4 3.17 -2.62 -27.41
C GLU A 4 2.41 -2.48 -26.09
N TYR A 5 2.40 -3.55 -25.30
CA TYR A 5 2.07 -3.48 -23.88
C TYR A 5 3.19 -2.71 -23.19
N ASN A 6 3.14 -1.39 -23.30
CA ASN A 6 3.88 -0.49 -22.43
C ASN A 6 3.30 -0.69 -21.02
N ILE A 7 3.92 -1.59 -20.26
CA ILE A 7 3.75 -1.66 -18.81
C ILE A 7 4.47 -0.43 -18.26
N MET A 8 3.81 0.71 -18.42
CA MET A 8 4.22 2.00 -17.91
C MET A 8 3.92 1.99 -16.41
N LEU A 9 4.78 1.33 -15.64
CA LEU A 9 4.84 1.57 -14.21
C LEU A 9 5.34 3.00 -14.05
N ASP A 10 4.49 3.85 -13.47
CA ASP A 10 4.56 5.32 -13.38
C ASP A 10 5.80 5.92 -12.67
N ASN A 11 6.94 5.24 -12.67
CA ASN A 11 8.25 5.80 -12.35
C ASN A 11 9.35 5.03 -13.09
N PHE A 12 9.68 5.47 -14.32
CA PHE A 12 10.92 5.22 -15.06
C PHE A 12 11.62 3.85 -14.84
N PHE A 13 11.09 2.78 -15.44
CA PHE A 13 11.86 1.57 -15.71
C PHE A 13 11.54 1.05 -17.11
N TYR A 14 12.43 1.31 -18.07
CA TYR A 14 12.38 0.67 -19.39
C TYR A 14 12.92 -0.75 -19.24
N LEU A 15 12.03 -1.71 -18.97
CA LEU A 15 12.37 -3.13 -18.94
C LEU A 15 11.90 -3.76 -20.24
N GLN A 16 12.82 -4.36 -21.00
CA GLN A 16 12.48 -5.02 -22.24
C GLN A 16 11.79 -6.37 -21.93
N VAL A 17 10.73 -6.71 -22.67
CA VAL A 17 10.00 -7.98 -22.52
C VAL A 17 10.93 -9.19 -22.65
N MET A 18 12.02 -9.06 -23.42
CA MET A 18 13.06 -10.09 -23.54
C MET A 18 13.80 -10.37 -22.23
N ASP A 19 14.07 -9.35 -21.42
CA ASP A 19 14.75 -9.51 -20.14
C ASP A 19 13.84 -10.21 -19.13
N ILE A 20 12.55 -9.85 -19.13
CA ILE A 20 11.53 -10.53 -18.32
C ILE A 20 11.41 -12.00 -18.75
N LYS A 21 11.32 -12.28 -20.07
CA LYS A 21 11.28 -13.65 -20.60
C LYS A 21 12.51 -14.46 -20.18
N ARG A 22 13.71 -13.90 -20.35
CA ARG A 22 14.96 -14.57 -20.00
C ARG A 22 15.06 -14.86 -18.50
N LEU A 23 14.70 -13.89 -17.64
CA LEU A 23 14.75 -14.04 -16.18
C LEU A 23 13.79 -15.13 -15.68
N ASN A 24 12.61 -15.22 -16.29
CA ASN A 24 11.57 -16.19 -15.96
C ASN A 24 11.72 -17.52 -16.71
N ASN A 25 12.81 -17.72 -17.45
CA ASN A 25 13.04 -18.91 -18.26
C ASN A 25 11.88 -19.21 -19.24
N MET A 26 11.44 -18.17 -19.96
CA MET A 26 10.39 -18.23 -20.97
C MET A 26 11.00 -18.10 -22.37
N MET A 27 10.58 -18.98 -23.27
CA MET A 27 10.98 -18.92 -24.69
C MET A 27 9.92 -18.26 -25.59
N SER A 28 8.69 -18.08 -25.10
CA SER A 28 7.57 -17.56 -25.87
C SER A 28 6.70 -16.60 -25.06
N ASP A 29 5.93 -15.76 -25.75
CA ASP A 29 5.02 -14.79 -25.12
C ASP A 29 3.85 -15.48 -24.43
N HIS A 30 3.46 -16.68 -24.88
CA HIS A 30 2.45 -17.51 -24.21
C HIS A 30 2.86 -17.85 -22.77
N GLY A 31 4.18 -17.91 -22.48
CA GLY A 31 4.69 -18.11 -21.13
C GLY A 31 4.36 -16.98 -20.16
N ILE A 32 4.15 -15.75 -20.66
CA ILE A 32 3.79 -14.58 -19.85
C ILE A 32 2.37 -14.76 -19.31
N TYR A 33 1.45 -15.19 -20.18
CA TYR A 33 0.03 -15.34 -19.84
C TYR A 33 -0.29 -16.63 -19.08
N SER A 34 0.56 -17.66 -19.19
CA SER A 34 0.31 -18.95 -18.54
C SER A 34 0.81 -19.02 -17.10
N ARG A 35 1.62 -18.05 -16.66
CA ARG A 35 2.19 -18.03 -15.31
C ARG A 35 1.33 -17.20 -14.38
N GLU A 36 1.15 -17.73 -13.17
CA GLU A 36 0.51 -17.00 -12.07
C GLU A 36 1.35 -15.79 -11.62
N ARG A 37 2.67 -15.86 -11.76
CA ARG A 37 3.62 -14.84 -11.30
C ARG A 37 4.80 -14.67 -12.24
N LEU A 38 5.35 -13.46 -12.28
CA LEU A 38 6.51 -13.09 -13.09
C LEU A 38 7.56 -12.39 -12.23
N LEU A 39 8.81 -12.81 -12.36
CA LEU A 39 9.98 -12.15 -11.80
C LEU A 39 10.27 -10.89 -12.62
N ILE A 40 10.30 -9.74 -11.96
CA ILE A 40 10.63 -8.46 -12.58
C ILE A 40 11.97 -7.97 -12.00
N PRO A 41 12.98 -7.71 -12.84
CA PRO A 41 14.25 -7.19 -12.36
C PRO A 41 14.09 -5.76 -11.80
N ILE A 42 14.68 -5.49 -10.64
CA ILE A 42 14.65 -4.17 -10.00
C ILE A 42 15.97 -3.46 -10.27
N SER A 43 15.93 -2.32 -10.97
CA SER A 43 17.16 -1.60 -11.36
C SER A 43 17.75 -0.73 -10.23
N LYS A 44 16.94 -0.35 -9.23
CA LYS A 44 17.38 0.43 -8.06
C LYS A 44 17.19 -0.38 -6.79
N PRO A 45 18.24 -1.03 -6.26
CA PRO A 45 18.13 -1.89 -5.07
C PRO A 45 17.77 -1.10 -3.80
N ASP A 46 18.01 0.22 -3.79
CA ASP A 46 17.65 1.10 -2.66
C ASP A 46 16.15 1.10 -2.34
N LEU A 47 15.30 0.78 -3.34
CA LEU A 47 13.85 0.63 -3.16
C LEU A 47 13.47 -0.58 -2.30
N LEU A 48 14.40 -1.51 -2.09
CA LEU A 48 14.20 -2.75 -1.33
C LEU A 48 14.73 -2.63 0.11
N VAL A 49 15.35 -1.50 0.46
CA VAL A 49 15.88 -1.27 1.81
C VAL A 49 14.71 -1.26 2.81
N ASP A 50 14.90 -1.94 3.94
CA ASP A 50 13.90 -2.14 5.01
C ASP A 50 12.59 -2.83 4.57
N SER A 51 12.58 -3.46 3.40
CA SER A 51 11.45 -4.25 2.92
C SER A 51 11.51 -5.70 3.42
N ILE A 52 10.33 -6.29 3.66
CA ILE A 52 10.22 -7.70 4.03
C ILE A 52 10.23 -8.54 2.76
N CYS A 53 11.28 -9.35 2.60
CA CYS A 53 11.41 -10.32 1.52
C CYS A 53 10.99 -11.72 2.01
N TYR A 54 10.20 -12.42 1.21
CA TYR A 54 9.78 -13.80 1.49
C TYR A 54 10.57 -14.76 0.61
N ILE A 55 10.86 -15.96 1.12
CA ILE A 55 11.43 -17.04 0.32
C ILE A 55 10.31 -17.99 -0.05
N GLU A 56 10.12 -18.21 -1.35
CA GLU A 56 9.09 -19.10 -1.87
C GLU A 56 9.65 -20.05 -2.92
N LEU A 57 9.05 -21.23 -3.06
CA LEU A 57 9.41 -22.18 -4.10
C LEU A 57 8.60 -21.86 -5.37
N ASP A 58 9.28 -21.42 -6.43
CA ASP A 58 8.66 -21.24 -7.73
C ASP A 58 8.27 -22.60 -8.31
N THR A 59 6.98 -22.83 -8.52
CA THR A 59 6.44 -24.12 -8.98
C THR A 59 6.83 -24.45 -10.42
N CYS A 60 7.03 -23.44 -11.26
CA CYS A 60 7.38 -23.61 -12.67
C CYS A 60 8.89 -23.86 -12.85
N ALA A 61 9.73 -23.16 -12.09
CA ALA A 61 11.19 -23.22 -12.18
C ALA A 61 11.82 -24.16 -11.14
N LYS A 62 11.04 -24.69 -10.20
CA LYS A 62 11.45 -25.62 -9.13
C LYS A 62 12.66 -25.11 -8.33
N ARG A 63 12.68 -23.81 -8.01
CA ARG A 63 13.77 -23.16 -7.29
C ARG A 63 13.24 -22.19 -6.25
N GLU A 64 13.97 -22.02 -5.15
CA GLU A 64 13.69 -20.99 -4.16
C GLU A 64 13.95 -19.60 -4.76
N VAL A 65 13.00 -18.70 -4.57
CA VAL A 65 13.06 -17.32 -5.04
C VAL A 65 12.71 -16.37 -3.91
N ALA A 66 13.41 -15.24 -3.90
CA ALA A 66 13.07 -14.08 -3.08
C ALA A 66 11.88 -13.33 -3.74
N VAL A 67 10.78 -13.21 -3.02
CA VAL A 67 9.56 -12.53 -3.48
C VAL A 67 9.31 -11.31 -2.62
N LEU A 68 9.16 -10.16 -3.28
CA LEU A 68 8.65 -8.95 -2.67
C LEU A 68 7.20 -8.75 -3.10
N TYR A 69 6.32 -8.65 -2.11
CA TYR A 69 4.96 -8.23 -2.35
C TYR A 69 4.84 -6.75 -2.07
N LEU A 70 4.54 -5.98 -3.11
CA LEU A 70 4.35 -4.52 -2.99
C LEU A 70 3.18 -4.16 -2.06
N GLU A 71 2.20 -5.06 -1.91
CA GLU A 71 1.04 -4.91 -1.02
C GLU A 71 1.15 -5.70 0.31
N GLY A 72 2.30 -6.35 0.58
CA GLY A 72 2.51 -7.14 1.80
C GLY A 72 2.11 -8.62 1.69
N ILE A 73 1.71 -9.25 2.81
CA ILE A 73 1.70 -10.72 2.99
C ILE A 73 0.98 -11.49 1.85
N PRO A 74 1.54 -12.62 1.37
CA PRO A 74 0.88 -13.50 0.40
C PRO A 74 -0.46 -14.04 0.92
N GLY A 75 -1.54 -13.85 0.15
CA GLY A 75 -2.84 -14.47 0.42
C GLY A 75 -3.98 -13.54 0.83
N GLY A 76 -3.90 -12.24 0.55
CA GLY A 76 -5.09 -11.37 0.55
C GLY A 76 -5.70 -11.09 1.92
N LYS A 77 -4.87 -10.96 2.97
CA LYS A 77 -5.25 -10.21 4.16
C LYS A 77 -4.26 -9.09 4.38
N LEU A 78 -4.67 -7.90 3.96
CA LEU A 78 -3.99 -6.65 4.25
C LEU A 78 -4.00 -6.43 5.77
N THR A 79 -2.98 -6.94 6.47
CA THR A 79 -2.53 -6.31 7.70
C THR A 79 -1.26 -5.56 7.35
N HIS A 80 -1.48 -4.29 7.02
CA HIS A 80 -0.51 -3.20 6.94
C HIS A 80 0.63 -3.39 7.97
N LEU A 81 1.79 -3.91 7.55
CA LEU A 81 2.92 -4.13 8.46
C LEU A 81 4.25 -3.55 7.95
N SER A 82 4.37 -3.19 6.67
CA SER A 82 5.54 -2.45 6.16
C SER A 82 5.50 -0.95 6.47
N ASP A 83 4.40 -0.46 7.02
CA ASP A 83 4.22 0.95 7.34
C ASP A 83 4.08 1.14 8.87
N ARG A 84 4.32 0.14 9.73
CA ARG A 84 4.13 0.33 11.18
C ARG A 84 5.03 1.42 11.81
N SER A 85 6.13 1.85 11.19
CA SER A 85 6.90 3.01 11.66
C SER A 85 6.56 4.31 10.93
N ALA A 86 6.23 4.24 9.63
CA ALA A 86 5.87 5.37 8.79
C ALA A 86 4.35 5.70 8.81
N THR A 87 3.45 4.72 8.86
CA THR A 87 2.03 4.82 9.24
C THR A 87 1.90 5.25 10.68
N GLU A 88 2.72 4.79 11.65
CA GLU A 88 2.57 5.32 13.03
C GLU A 88 2.98 6.79 13.09
N ARG A 89 4.05 7.18 12.40
CA ARG A 89 4.42 8.60 12.28
C ARG A 89 3.38 9.39 11.48
N GLY A 90 2.81 8.80 10.44
CA GLY A 90 1.77 9.39 9.59
C GLY A 90 0.44 9.54 10.32
N LYS A 91 -0.04 8.47 10.97
CA LYS A 91 -1.18 8.45 11.88
C LYS A 91 -0.98 9.46 12.99
N ARG A 92 0.20 9.50 13.63
CA ARG A 92 0.48 10.48 14.66
C ARG A 92 0.40 11.92 14.14
N ARG A 93 0.91 12.19 12.93
CA ARG A 93 0.73 13.49 12.27
C ARG A 93 -0.73 13.81 11.95
N VAL A 94 -1.52 12.82 11.56
CA VAL A 94 -2.94 12.97 11.26
C VAL A 94 -3.73 13.23 12.55
N VAL A 95 -3.50 12.44 13.61
CA VAL A 95 -4.06 12.63 14.94
C VAL A 95 -3.66 14.00 15.51
N ASP A 96 -2.37 14.37 15.43
CA ASP A 96 -1.89 15.69 15.86
C ASP A 96 -2.58 16.84 15.10
N SER A 97 -2.86 16.65 13.81
CA SER A 97 -3.54 17.65 12.99
C SER A 97 -5.02 17.76 13.37
N LEU A 98 -5.72 16.62 13.51
CA LEU A 98 -7.10 16.56 13.99
C LEU A 98 -7.24 17.20 15.36
N ARG A 99 -6.35 16.86 16.29
CA ARG A 99 -6.29 17.44 17.64
C ARG A 99 -6.23 18.97 17.60
N ARG A 100 -5.33 19.54 16.79
CA ARG A 100 -5.20 21.00 16.64
C ARG A 100 -6.42 21.63 15.97
N SER A 101 -7.02 20.96 15.00
CA SER A 101 -8.21 21.48 14.29
C SER A 101 -9.46 21.42 15.16
N MET A 102 -9.66 20.35 15.92
CA MET A 102 -10.82 20.12 16.77
C MET A 102 -10.69 20.74 18.17
N HIS A 103 -9.48 21.12 18.58
CA HIS A 103 -9.18 21.60 19.95
C HIS A 103 -9.54 20.57 21.05
N VAL A 104 -9.27 19.29 20.79
CA VAL A 104 -9.54 18.17 21.71
C VAL A 104 -8.24 17.53 22.20
N ASP A 105 -8.34 16.52 23.06
CA ASP A 105 -7.20 15.68 23.47
C ASP A 105 -6.89 14.56 22.46
N ASP A 106 -5.73 13.91 22.62
CA ASP A 106 -5.26 12.85 21.73
C ASP A 106 -6.26 11.68 21.65
N SER A 107 -6.88 11.29 22.78
CA SER A 107 -7.79 10.15 22.83
C SER A 107 -9.10 10.43 22.09
N THR A 108 -9.63 11.66 22.20
CA THR A 108 -10.80 12.09 21.45
C THR A 108 -10.51 12.19 19.96
N ALA A 109 -9.34 12.71 19.56
CA ALA A 109 -8.94 12.77 18.15
C ALA A 109 -8.76 11.36 17.54
N GLU A 110 -8.17 10.42 18.29
CA GLU A 110 -8.04 9.02 17.88
C GLU A 110 -9.40 8.32 17.74
N TYR A 111 -10.35 8.60 18.65
CA TYR A 111 -11.70 8.06 18.59
C TYR A 111 -12.41 8.44 17.28
N TYR A 112 -12.47 9.74 16.95
CA TYR A 112 -13.12 10.21 15.72
C TYR A 112 -12.42 9.72 14.45
N LEU A 113 -11.09 9.62 14.47
CA LEU A 113 -10.33 9.05 13.37
C LEU A 113 -10.61 7.55 13.18
N SER A 114 -10.79 6.81 14.28
CA SER A 114 -11.07 5.37 14.26
C SER A 114 -12.45 5.07 13.70
N ILE A 115 -13.49 5.80 14.11
CA ILE A 115 -14.85 5.59 13.58
C ILE A 115 -14.97 6.04 12.11
N SER A 116 -14.07 6.91 11.65
CA SER A 116 -14.03 7.44 10.28
C SER A 116 -13.13 6.64 9.33
N ASN A 117 -12.78 5.41 9.70
CA ASN A 117 -11.92 4.51 8.94
C ASN A 117 -10.60 5.16 8.48
N GLY A 118 -10.01 6.01 9.34
CA GLY A 118 -8.75 6.70 9.07
C GLY A 118 -8.84 7.93 8.16
N ASN A 119 -10.04 8.39 7.77
CA ASN A 119 -10.20 9.59 6.96
C ASN A 119 -10.38 10.85 7.84
N PRO A 120 -9.41 11.79 7.87
CA PRO A 120 -9.47 12.95 8.76
C PRO A 120 -10.55 13.97 8.39
N ARG A 121 -10.97 14.03 7.12
CA ARG A 121 -12.04 14.95 6.70
C ARG A 121 -13.39 14.49 7.22
N ILE A 122 -13.63 13.17 7.18
CA ILE A 122 -14.84 12.56 7.72
C ILE A 122 -14.84 12.73 9.24
N ALA A 123 -13.73 12.41 9.92
CA ALA A 123 -13.59 12.58 11.37
C ALA A 123 -13.91 13.99 11.86
N PHE A 124 -13.40 15.01 11.16
CA PHE A 124 -13.70 16.40 11.50
C PHE A 124 -15.17 16.76 11.24
N SER A 125 -15.76 16.25 10.16
CA SER A 125 -17.17 16.51 9.82
C SER A 125 -18.12 15.90 10.86
N GLU A 126 -17.87 14.68 11.30
CA GLU A 126 -18.66 14.01 12.35
C GLU A 126 -18.56 14.77 13.67
N PHE A 127 -17.35 15.15 14.10
CA PHE A 127 -17.16 15.96 15.29
C PHE A 127 -17.89 17.31 15.23
N ALA A 128 -17.81 18.01 14.08
CA ALA A 128 -18.52 19.28 13.90
C ALA A 128 -20.05 19.12 13.91
N ALA A 129 -20.55 17.96 13.47
CA ALA A 129 -21.98 17.64 13.54
C ALA A 129 -22.42 17.43 14.99
N ASP A 130 -21.64 16.67 15.78
CA ASP A 130 -21.90 16.45 17.21
C ASP A 130 -21.87 17.76 18.00
N LEU A 131 -20.85 18.61 17.78
CA LEU A 131 -20.74 19.90 18.47
C LEU A 131 -21.96 20.80 18.17
N ARG A 132 -22.41 20.84 16.93
CA ARG A 132 -23.63 21.58 16.55
C ARG A 132 -24.88 21.02 17.21
N TRP A 133 -24.97 19.69 17.38
CA TRP A 133 -26.08 19.06 18.09
C TRP A 133 -26.06 19.44 19.57
N GLU A 134 -24.89 19.45 20.22
CA GLU A 134 -24.74 19.88 21.60
C GLU A 134 -25.09 21.36 21.81
N GLU A 135 -24.65 22.24 20.91
CA GLU A 135 -25.01 23.67 20.97
C GLU A 135 -26.51 23.87 20.83
N GLN A 136 -27.14 23.23 19.84
CA GLN A 136 -28.59 23.33 19.64
C GLN A 136 -29.39 22.76 20.81
N ALA A 137 -28.91 21.67 21.43
CA ALA A 137 -29.53 21.07 22.61
C ALA A 137 -29.37 21.93 23.88
N ARG A 138 -28.35 22.81 23.95
CA ARG A 138 -28.14 23.74 25.07
C ARG A 138 -28.99 25.01 24.98
N PHE A 139 -29.47 25.35 23.78
CA PHE A 139 -30.30 26.52 23.53
C PHE A 139 -31.79 26.18 23.29
N SER A 140 -32.21 24.95 23.62
CA SER A 140 -33.61 24.49 23.57
C SER A 140 -34.18 24.16 24.94
#